data_AF-A0A2A5DW60-F1
#
_entry.id   AF-A0A2A5DW60-F1
#
_cell.length_a   1.000
_cell.length_b   1.000
_cell.length_c   1.000
_cell.angle_alpha   90.00
_cell.angle_beta   90.00
_cell.angle_gamma   90.00
#
_symmetry.space_group_name_H-M   'P 1'
#
loop_
_entity.id
_entity.type
_entity.pdbx_description
1 polymer ?
#
loop_
_entity_poly.entity_id
_entity_poly.type
_entity_poly.pdbx_seq_one_letter_code
_entity_poly.pdbx_strand_id
1 'polypeptide(L)'
;MTTPQKPGWLRLLIKLIVFIFLCLLCQNIFGAIFVLGWTYRLMRRRSIFIFSSISDNSNNNDQCLSHPNLFKKEKNDDYFEEGAKSFFRNIKMGLLALVNTSFMLAPGFILWMYAWYAGWQISFNKSYEYSSVGALLGVLGVILFSLAMLYVPMAQARFAFTQQWKTFYQFRVNMILISQQVKSYALFALLILFFAVFTNLFKTLPMFFSGMNLGIEDMSDEQLLAFMKNYFFVGTFIVMPLFFIIKRFMAKLFAKALILSVQRELLSQKDLSELEWKILNKFNLTEVDKEASSGLIWSLIKKNTSRVFKAQMLLLTFLLWTAFCFQIFVSEFLNYHNNEGWVNQPLIQLPYFKYIPNHLTEPEEHDQLVTPPKEMSDAHPILK
;
A
#
# COMPACT_ATOMS: atom_id res chain seq x y z
N MET A 1 27.76 19.99 26.48
CA MET A 1 27.38 20.91 25.38
C MET A 1 26.02 20.50 24.84
N THR A 2 24.96 21.20 25.24
CA THR A 2 23.60 21.01 24.71
C THR A 2 23.54 21.62 23.30
N THR A 3 23.21 20.84 22.28
CA THR A 3 23.02 21.37 20.93
C THR A 3 21.85 22.37 20.95
N PRO A 4 21.99 23.60 20.41
CA PRO A 4 20.92 24.59 20.44
C PRO A 4 19.65 24.03 19.82
N GLN A 5 18.56 24.08 20.58
CA GLN A 5 17.28 23.53 20.17
C GLN A 5 16.71 24.40 19.04
N LYS A 6 16.70 23.90 17.80
CA LYS A 6 16.07 24.60 16.67
C LYS A 6 14.63 25.01 17.02
N PRO A 7 14.19 26.23 16.66
CA PRO A 7 12.85 26.71 16.97
C PRO A 7 11.77 25.82 16.35
N GLY A 8 10.61 25.72 17.00
CA GLY A 8 9.54 24.79 16.62
C GLY A 8 9.04 24.97 15.18
N TRP A 9 8.87 26.22 14.75
CA TRP A 9 8.39 26.58 13.40
C TRP A 9 9.34 26.09 12.29
N LEU A 10 10.66 26.14 12.51
CA LEU A 10 11.64 25.68 11.53
C LEU A 10 11.54 24.17 11.30
N ARG A 11 11.24 23.39 12.35
CA ARG A 11 11.03 21.94 12.21
C ARG A 11 9.76 21.63 11.41
N LEU A 12 8.70 22.43 11.58
CA LEU A 12 7.46 22.30 10.83
C LEU A 12 7.69 22.63 9.35
N LEU A 13 8.40 23.73 9.07
CA LEU A 13 8.76 24.15 7.71
C LEU A 13 9.58 23.08 6.98
N ILE A 14 10.60 22.51 7.62
CA ILE A 14 11.40 21.43 7.04
C ILE A 14 10.53 20.21 6.72
N LYS A 15 9.60 19.83 7.60
CA LYS A 15 8.68 18.71 7.35
C LYS A 15 7.75 19.00 6.17
N LEU A 16 7.27 20.23 6.04
CA LEU A 16 6.42 20.66 4.93
C LEU A 16 7.18 20.62 3.60
N ILE A 17 8.40 21.16 3.56
CA ILE A 17 9.25 21.14 2.36
C ILE A 17 9.53 19.69 1.94
N VAL A 18 9.91 18.82 2.90
CA VAL A 18 10.14 17.40 2.62
C VAL A 18 8.85 16.75 2.09
N PHE A 19 7.69 17.07 2.66
CA PHE A 19 6.42 16.52 2.21
C PHE A 19 6.10 16.94 0.76
N ILE A 20 6.23 18.22 0.42
CA ILE A 20 6.04 18.73 -0.95
C ILE A 20 6.99 18.03 -1.92
N PHE A 21 8.26 17.87 -1.54
CA PHE A 21 9.24 17.17 -2.36
C PHE A 21 8.87 15.70 -2.58
N LEU A 22 8.34 15.00 -1.56
CA LEU A 22 7.85 13.63 -1.71
C LEU A 22 6.64 13.56 -2.65
N CYS A 23 5.71 14.53 -2.61
CA CYS A 23 4.61 14.63 -3.56
C CYS A 23 5.11 14.82 -5.01
N LEU A 24 6.12 15.67 -5.21
CA LEU A 24 6.76 15.86 -6.53
C LEU A 24 7.40 14.56 -7.03
N LEU A 25 8.13 13.83 -6.17
CA LEU A 25 8.71 12.54 -6.54
C LEU A 25 7.65 11.52 -6.95
N CYS A 26 6.46 11.56 -6.38
CA CYS A 26 5.35 10.66 -6.71
C CYS A 26 4.72 10.91 -8.10
N GLN A 27 5.11 11.97 -8.80
CA GLN A 27 4.72 12.21 -10.21
C GLN A 27 5.52 11.36 -11.22
N ASN A 28 6.57 10.68 -10.77
CA ASN A 28 7.39 9.79 -11.60
C ASN A 28 7.53 8.42 -10.93
N ILE A 29 7.50 7.35 -11.71
CA ILE A 29 7.61 5.97 -11.22
C ILE A 29 8.87 5.74 -10.36
N PHE A 30 10.03 6.26 -10.77
CA PHE A 30 11.29 6.10 -10.03
C PHE A 30 11.26 6.86 -8.70
N GLY A 31 10.68 8.05 -8.69
CA GLY A 31 10.49 8.84 -7.48
C GLY A 31 9.51 8.16 -6.52
N ALA A 32 8.40 7.62 -7.03
CA ALA A 32 7.46 6.84 -6.22
C ALA A 32 8.09 5.57 -5.62
N ILE A 33 8.99 4.90 -6.36
CA ILE A 33 9.77 3.76 -5.85
C ILE A 33 10.66 4.20 -4.69
N PHE A 34 11.36 5.32 -4.84
CA PHE A 34 12.16 5.89 -3.74
C PHE A 34 11.29 6.20 -2.51
N VAL A 35 10.13 6.84 -2.70
CA VAL A 35 9.18 7.19 -1.64
C VAL A 35 8.66 5.93 -0.93
N LEU A 36 8.34 4.87 -1.68
CA LEU A 36 7.93 3.58 -1.14
C LEU A 36 9.01 3.00 -0.21
N GLY A 37 10.27 2.95 -0.66
CA GLY A 37 11.38 2.46 0.16
C GLY A 37 11.67 3.31 1.39
N TRP A 38 11.55 4.63 1.28
CA TRP A 38 11.63 5.55 2.42
C TRP A 38 10.51 5.27 3.44
N THR A 39 9.29 5.04 2.96
CA THR A 39 8.13 4.71 3.80
C THR A 39 8.32 3.38 4.53
N TYR A 40 8.91 2.37 3.89
CA TYR A 40 9.18 1.08 4.52
C TYR A 40 10.21 1.22 5.66
N ARG A 41 11.18 2.12 5.53
CA ARG A 41 12.09 2.47 6.65
C ARG A 41 11.36 3.19 7.78
N LEU A 42 10.38 4.04 7.48
CA LEU A 42 9.51 4.64 8.50
C LEU A 42 8.66 3.59 9.22
N MET A 43 8.12 2.61 8.49
CA MET A 43 7.39 1.47 9.09
C MET A 43 8.28 0.68 10.05
N ARG A 44 9.54 0.41 9.68
CA ARG A 44 10.51 -0.24 10.57
C ARG A 44 10.73 0.57 11.84
N ARG A 45 11.03 1.87 11.72
CA ARG A 45 11.21 2.77 12.87
C ARG A 45 9.98 2.81 13.77
N ARG A 46 8.78 2.85 13.17
CA ARG A 46 7.52 2.84 13.91
C ARG A 46 7.32 1.54 14.69
N SER A 47 7.67 0.40 14.09
CA SER A 47 7.57 -0.91 14.76
C SER A 47 8.50 -0.97 15.97
N ILE A 48 9.76 -0.53 15.80
CA ILE A 48 10.74 -0.44 16.90
C ILE A 48 10.25 0.47 18.03
N PHE A 49 9.69 1.63 17.70
CA PHE A 49 9.11 2.54 18.70
C PHE A 49 7.95 1.89 19.48
N ILE A 50 7.15 1.05 18.82
CA ILE A 50 6.07 0.33 19.50
C ILE A 50 6.63 -0.75 20.44
N PHE A 51 7.67 -1.46 20.02
CA PHE A 51 8.36 -2.43 20.88
C PHE A 51 8.93 -1.76 22.14
N SER A 52 9.63 -0.63 21.99
CA SER A 52 10.16 0.11 23.14
C SER A 52 9.03 0.60 24.05
N SER A 53 7.99 1.23 23.49
CA SER A 53 6.87 1.74 24.29
C SER A 53 6.12 0.65 25.07
N ILE A 54 6.04 -0.57 24.55
CA ILE A 54 5.42 -1.69 25.26
C ILE A 54 6.34 -2.21 26.37
N SER A 55 7.64 -2.31 26.10
CA SER A 55 8.65 -2.68 27.11
C SER A 55 8.68 -1.69 28.27
N ASP A 56 8.63 -0.38 27.99
CA ASP A 56 8.65 0.67 29.01
C ASP A 56 7.43 0.55 29.94
N ASN A 57 6.25 0.31 29.36
CA ASN A 57 5.02 0.12 30.14
C ASN A 57 5.02 -1.16 30.99
N SER A 58 5.75 -2.20 30.56
CA SER A 58 5.84 -3.46 31.31
C SER A 58 6.73 -3.35 32.54
N ASN A 59 7.72 -2.44 32.52
CA ASN A 59 8.78 -2.44 33.51
C ASN A 59 8.51 -1.59 34.76
N ASN A 60 7.43 -0.79 34.82
CA ASN A 60 6.94 0.04 35.96
C ASN A 60 7.98 0.81 36.81
N ASN A 61 9.25 0.77 36.43
CA ASN A 61 10.36 1.41 37.10
C ASN A 61 10.60 2.73 36.38
N ASP A 62 10.57 3.83 37.15
CA ASP A 62 10.67 5.23 36.73
C ASP A 62 11.93 5.63 35.94
N GLN A 63 12.76 4.68 35.51
CA GLN A 63 13.82 4.92 34.55
C GLN A 63 13.24 4.94 33.14
N CYS A 64 12.58 6.06 32.80
CA CYS A 64 12.24 6.44 31.44
C CYS A 64 13.54 6.67 30.66
N LEU A 65 14.18 5.56 30.24
CA LEU A 65 15.33 5.56 29.36
C LEU A 65 14.86 6.04 28.00
N SER A 66 14.88 7.36 27.83
CA SER A 66 14.95 7.96 26.51
C SER A 66 16.10 7.26 25.78
N HIS A 67 15.78 6.39 24.82
CA HIS A 67 16.76 5.71 23.98
C HIS A 67 16.88 6.40 22.61
N PRO A 68 17.32 7.68 22.51
CA PRO A 68 17.66 8.27 21.22
C PRO A 68 18.91 7.61 20.61
N ASN A 69 19.66 6.81 21.38
CA ASN A 69 20.94 6.25 20.98
C ASN A 69 20.84 4.95 20.16
N LEU A 70 19.64 4.40 19.91
CA LEU A 70 19.48 3.20 19.06
C LEU A 70 19.96 3.41 17.61
N PHE A 71 20.16 4.67 17.22
CA PHE A 71 20.77 5.08 15.96
C PHE A 71 21.82 6.17 16.15
N LYS A 72 22.47 6.26 17.33
CA LYS A 72 23.62 7.16 17.48
C LYS A 72 24.74 6.60 16.61
N LYS A 73 24.82 7.11 15.39
CA LYS A 73 25.89 6.79 14.46
C LYS A 73 27.16 7.46 14.99
N GLU A 74 28.25 6.70 15.06
CA GLU A 74 29.57 7.27 15.34
C GLU A 74 29.86 8.35 14.30
N LYS A 75 30.35 9.50 14.78
CA LYS A 75 30.19 10.80 14.13
C LYS A 75 31.29 11.10 13.09
N ASN A 76 31.88 10.08 12.46
CA ASN A 76 33.13 10.22 11.69
C ASN A 76 33.03 9.91 10.18
N ASP A 77 31.85 9.63 9.63
CA ASP A 77 31.72 9.32 8.20
C ASP A 77 31.37 10.57 7.36
N ASP A 78 31.87 10.59 6.13
CA ASP A 78 31.55 11.59 5.10
C ASP A 78 30.04 11.65 4.82
N TYR A 79 29.41 12.82 5.11
CA TYR A 79 27.98 13.05 4.94
C TYR A 79 27.48 12.75 3.52
N PHE A 80 28.34 12.95 2.50
CA PHE A 80 27.98 12.69 1.12
C PHE A 80 27.83 11.19 0.85
N GLU A 81 28.81 10.40 1.29
CA GLU A 81 28.79 8.94 1.13
C GLU A 81 27.60 8.31 1.90
N GLU A 82 27.31 8.82 3.10
CA GLU A 82 26.12 8.41 3.84
C GLU A 82 24.80 8.74 3.12
N GLY A 83 24.74 9.94 2.53
CA GLY A 83 23.61 10.42 1.75
C GLY A 83 23.34 9.50 0.56
N ALA A 84 24.37 9.22 -0.24
CA ALA A 84 24.30 8.33 -1.40
C ALA A 84 23.89 6.90 -0.99
N LYS A 85 24.54 6.32 0.03
CA LYS A 85 24.18 5.00 0.57
C LYS A 85 22.73 4.94 1.04
N SER A 86 22.24 6.00 1.70
CA SER A 86 20.85 6.09 2.15
C SER A 86 19.87 6.20 0.97
N PHE A 87 20.24 6.94 -0.08
CA PHE A 87 19.46 7.10 -1.30
C PHE A 87 19.27 5.77 -2.03
N PHE A 88 20.37 5.08 -2.37
CA PHE A 88 20.31 3.78 -3.05
C PHE A 88 19.61 2.71 -2.22
N ARG A 89 19.76 2.75 -0.89
CA ARG A 89 19.01 1.86 0.00
C ARG A 89 17.50 2.08 -0.10
N ASN A 90 17.03 3.32 -0.23
CA ASN A 90 15.59 3.58 -0.41
C ASN A 90 15.12 3.04 -1.76
N ILE A 91 15.84 3.28 -2.85
CA ILE A 91 15.48 2.74 -4.17
C ILE A 91 15.40 1.22 -4.14
N LYS A 92 16.45 0.55 -3.63
CA LYS A 92 16.50 -0.91 -3.51
C LYS A 92 15.31 -1.45 -2.72
N MET A 93 14.99 -0.83 -1.59
CA MET A 93 13.87 -1.25 -0.75
C MET A 93 12.51 -1.03 -1.41
N GLY A 94 12.35 0.09 -2.12
CA GLY A 94 11.15 0.37 -2.89
C GLY A 94 10.96 -0.62 -4.02
N LEU A 95 12.01 -0.90 -4.79
CA LEU A 95 11.95 -1.84 -5.90
C LEU A 95 11.61 -3.24 -5.43
N LEU A 96 12.28 -3.73 -4.38
CA LEU A 96 11.96 -5.03 -3.78
C LEU A 96 10.53 -5.07 -3.23
N ALA A 97 10.06 -4.00 -2.58
CA ALA A 97 8.67 -3.93 -2.11
C ALA A 97 7.67 -4.01 -3.27
N LEU A 98 7.92 -3.25 -4.33
CA LEU A 98 7.09 -3.22 -5.53
C LEU A 98 7.05 -4.59 -6.20
N VAL A 99 8.21 -5.20 -6.49
CA VAL A 99 8.30 -6.51 -7.16
C VAL A 99 7.58 -7.60 -6.36
N ASN A 100 7.83 -7.71 -5.06
CA ASN A 100 7.19 -8.75 -4.23
C ASN A 100 5.67 -8.55 -4.14
N THR A 101 5.22 -7.30 -4.04
CA THR A 101 3.79 -6.98 -4.01
C THR A 101 3.14 -7.29 -5.35
N SER A 102 3.72 -6.79 -6.45
CA SER A 102 3.19 -6.98 -7.79
C SER A 102 3.17 -8.45 -8.18
N PHE A 103 4.18 -9.24 -7.82
CA PHE A 103 4.19 -10.68 -8.09
C PHE A 103 2.98 -11.40 -7.48
N MET A 104 2.61 -11.06 -6.25
CA MET A 104 1.45 -11.67 -5.57
C MET A 104 0.11 -11.20 -6.12
N LEU A 105 0.04 -9.99 -6.66
CA LEU A 105 -1.20 -9.40 -7.17
C LEU A 105 -1.38 -9.60 -8.68
N ALA A 106 -0.30 -9.91 -9.41
CA ALA A 106 -0.29 -10.02 -10.86
C ALA A 106 -1.35 -10.99 -11.42
N PRO A 107 -1.58 -12.20 -10.84
CA PRO A 107 -2.62 -13.07 -11.36
C PRO A 107 -4.01 -12.43 -11.37
N GLY A 108 -4.36 -11.69 -10.31
CA GLY A 108 -5.63 -10.96 -10.23
C GLY A 108 -5.70 -9.84 -11.26
N PHE A 109 -4.65 -9.01 -11.36
CA PHE A 109 -4.59 -7.90 -12.31
C PHE A 109 -4.66 -8.35 -13.77
N ILE A 110 -3.92 -9.40 -14.13
CA ILE A 110 -3.92 -9.96 -15.49
C ILE A 110 -5.34 -10.40 -15.86
N LEU A 111 -6.02 -11.14 -14.98
CA LEU A 111 -7.39 -11.56 -15.23
C LEU A 111 -8.37 -10.39 -15.35
N TRP A 112 -8.20 -9.32 -14.56
CA TRP A 112 -9.02 -8.11 -14.71
C TRP A 112 -8.82 -7.43 -16.05
N MET A 113 -7.58 -7.25 -16.49
CA MET A 113 -7.27 -6.63 -17.79
C MET A 113 -7.89 -7.45 -18.94
N TYR A 114 -7.76 -8.78 -18.91
CA TYR A 114 -8.38 -9.65 -19.91
C TYR A 114 -9.91 -9.65 -19.84
N ALA A 115 -10.48 -9.66 -18.64
CA ALA A 115 -11.92 -9.57 -18.45
C ALA A 115 -12.49 -8.27 -19.00
N TRP A 116 -11.78 -7.16 -18.76
CA TRP A 116 -12.12 -5.84 -19.29
C TRP A 116 -12.04 -5.79 -20.81
N TYR A 117 -10.93 -6.28 -21.38
CA TYR A 117 -10.75 -6.39 -22.82
C TYR A 117 -11.87 -7.22 -23.47
N ALA A 118 -12.16 -8.40 -22.93
CA ALA A 118 -13.25 -9.25 -23.41
C ALA A 118 -14.61 -8.54 -23.31
N GLY A 119 -14.88 -7.89 -22.16
CA GLY A 119 -16.05 -7.05 -21.90
C GLY A 119 -16.31 -6.03 -23.01
N TRP A 120 -15.27 -5.27 -23.39
CA TRP A 120 -15.35 -4.31 -24.48
C TRP A 120 -15.62 -4.95 -25.84
N GLN A 121 -14.95 -6.07 -26.15
CA GLN A 121 -15.17 -6.78 -27.41
C GLN A 121 -16.62 -7.26 -27.56
N ILE A 122 -17.27 -7.68 -26.47
CA ILE A 122 -18.68 -8.08 -26.49
C ILE A 122 -19.59 -6.89 -26.79
N SER A 123 -19.34 -5.75 -26.14
CA SER A 123 -20.16 -4.54 -26.30
C SER A 123 -20.14 -4.00 -27.73
N PHE A 124 -18.99 -4.07 -28.42
CA PHE A 124 -18.85 -3.52 -29.78
C PHE A 124 -19.09 -4.54 -30.89
N ASN A 125 -18.58 -5.77 -30.76
CA ASN A 125 -18.69 -6.77 -31.81
C ASN A 125 -19.95 -7.64 -31.70
N LYS A 126 -20.80 -7.40 -30.69
CA LYS A 126 -22.03 -8.18 -30.41
C LYS A 126 -21.78 -9.69 -30.32
N SER A 127 -20.54 -10.10 -30.04
CA SER A 127 -20.14 -11.49 -29.92
C SER A 127 -20.49 -12.03 -28.54
N TYR A 128 -21.76 -12.43 -28.37
CA TYR A 128 -22.27 -12.98 -27.11
C TYR A 128 -21.57 -14.26 -26.66
N GLU A 129 -20.92 -14.97 -27.59
CA GLU A 129 -20.19 -16.22 -27.34
C GLU A 129 -19.07 -16.05 -26.29
N TYR A 130 -18.49 -14.85 -26.17
CA TYR A 130 -17.40 -14.56 -25.22
C TYR A 130 -17.86 -13.85 -23.94
N SER A 131 -19.16 -13.58 -23.79
CA SER A 131 -19.71 -12.84 -22.63
C SER A 131 -19.49 -13.53 -21.29
N SER A 132 -19.72 -14.84 -21.26
CA SER A 132 -19.46 -15.67 -20.09
C SER A 132 -17.98 -15.74 -19.76
N VAL A 133 -17.09 -15.80 -20.76
CA VAL A 133 -15.64 -15.87 -20.56
C VAL A 133 -15.12 -14.61 -19.87
N GLY A 134 -15.47 -13.43 -20.37
CA GLY A 134 -15.06 -12.16 -19.75
C GLY A 134 -15.55 -12.04 -18.30
N ALA A 135 -16.82 -12.35 -18.05
CA ALA A 135 -17.39 -12.31 -16.70
C ALA A 135 -16.71 -13.31 -15.73
N LEU A 136 -16.48 -14.55 -16.17
CA LEU A 136 -15.82 -15.58 -15.36
C LEU A 136 -14.37 -15.21 -15.04
N LEU A 137 -13.61 -14.70 -16.01
CA LEU A 137 -12.25 -14.21 -15.78
C LEU A 137 -12.24 -13.04 -14.79
N GLY A 138 -13.21 -12.13 -14.90
CA GLY A 138 -13.36 -11.00 -13.98
C GLY A 138 -13.60 -11.45 -12.55
N VAL A 139 -14.57 -12.34 -12.34
CA VAL A 139 -14.88 -12.92 -11.02
C VAL A 139 -13.67 -13.68 -10.45
N LEU A 140 -13.02 -14.51 -11.26
CA LEU A 140 -11.83 -15.25 -10.84
C LEU A 140 -10.70 -14.30 -10.44
N GLY A 141 -10.46 -13.24 -11.21
CA GLY A 141 -9.48 -12.21 -10.89
C GLY A 141 -9.77 -11.52 -9.56
N VAL A 142 -11.04 -11.18 -9.31
CA VAL A 142 -11.48 -10.56 -8.04
C VAL A 142 -11.23 -11.51 -6.86
N ILE A 143 -11.53 -12.79 -7.01
CA ILE A 143 -11.27 -13.81 -5.98
C ILE A 143 -9.76 -13.92 -5.71
N LEU A 144 -8.94 -14.08 -6.76
CA LEU A 144 -7.49 -14.23 -6.60
C LEU A 144 -6.85 -13.00 -5.95
N PHE A 145 -7.23 -11.79 -6.38
CA PHE A 145 -6.76 -10.55 -5.77
C PHE A 145 -7.17 -10.46 -4.30
N SER A 146 -8.45 -10.75 -3.99
CA SER A 146 -8.97 -10.67 -2.63
C SER A 146 -8.27 -11.67 -1.70
N LEU A 147 -7.99 -12.89 -2.17
CA LEU A 147 -7.19 -13.88 -1.44
C LEU A 147 -5.74 -13.40 -1.23
N ALA A 148 -5.10 -12.84 -2.26
CA ALA A 148 -3.76 -12.27 -2.12
C ALA A 148 -3.72 -11.12 -1.10
N MET A 149 -4.75 -10.28 -1.07
CA MET A 149 -4.86 -9.16 -0.13
C MET A 149 -5.18 -9.57 1.32
N LEU A 150 -5.63 -10.80 1.56
CA LEU A 150 -5.62 -11.36 2.92
C LEU A 150 -4.19 -11.49 3.46
N TYR A 151 -3.19 -11.62 2.59
CA TYR A 151 -1.80 -11.92 2.93
C TYR A 151 -0.86 -10.71 2.80
N VAL A 152 -0.91 -10.03 1.65
CA VAL A 152 0.08 -9.04 1.20
C VAL A 152 0.35 -7.94 2.22
N PRO A 153 -0.65 -7.29 2.86
CA PRO A 153 -0.38 -6.22 3.82
C PRO A 153 0.51 -6.63 5.01
N MET A 154 0.31 -7.82 5.57
CA MET A 154 1.17 -8.33 6.65
C MET A 154 2.58 -8.66 6.14
N ALA A 155 2.67 -9.31 4.98
CA ALA A 155 3.95 -9.60 4.34
C ALA A 155 4.75 -8.33 4.04
N GLN A 156 4.10 -7.27 3.56
CA GLN A 156 4.70 -5.95 3.34
C GLN A 156 5.26 -5.37 4.63
N ALA A 157 4.51 -5.38 5.74
CA ALA A 157 4.99 -4.82 7.00
C ALA A 157 6.14 -5.62 7.62
N ARG A 158 6.11 -6.95 7.49
CA ARG A 158 7.22 -7.81 7.92
C ARG A 158 8.47 -7.60 7.06
N PHE A 159 8.31 -7.51 5.73
CA PHE A 159 9.40 -7.16 4.84
C PHE A 159 9.97 -5.77 5.15
N ALA A 160 9.11 -4.77 5.41
CA ALA A 160 9.53 -3.44 5.83
C ALA A 160 10.34 -3.47 7.13
N PHE A 161 9.97 -4.32 8.09
CA PHE A 161 10.73 -4.44 9.33
C PHE A 161 12.07 -5.16 9.15
N THR A 162 12.06 -6.32 8.50
CA THR A 162 13.21 -7.24 8.38
C THR A 162 14.20 -6.84 7.28
N GLN A 163 13.71 -6.16 6.24
CA GLN A 163 14.47 -5.78 5.03
C GLN A 163 15.00 -7.01 4.25
N GLN A 164 14.39 -8.18 4.45
CA GLN A 164 14.76 -9.43 3.80
C GLN A 164 13.59 -9.93 2.96
N TRP A 165 13.73 -10.00 1.64
CA TRP A 165 12.62 -10.37 0.75
C TRP A 165 12.05 -11.78 1.06
N LYS A 166 12.88 -12.71 1.57
CA LYS A 166 12.43 -14.07 1.92
C LYS A 166 11.33 -14.08 2.99
N THR A 167 11.34 -13.12 3.93
CA THR A 167 10.32 -13.04 5.00
C THR A 167 8.95 -12.66 4.44
N PHE A 168 8.90 -12.03 3.26
CA PHE A 168 7.68 -11.75 2.53
C PHE A 168 6.95 -13.03 2.13
N TYR A 169 7.67 -14.12 1.81
CA TYR A 169 7.10 -15.39 1.34
C TYR A 169 6.99 -16.47 2.43
N GLN A 170 7.25 -16.14 3.69
CA GLN A 170 7.07 -17.08 4.79
C GLN A 170 5.58 -17.17 5.18
N PHE A 171 4.80 -17.86 4.34
CA PHE A 171 3.33 -17.95 4.42
C PHE A 171 2.82 -18.31 5.80
N ARG A 172 3.37 -19.38 6.39
CA ARG A 172 2.96 -19.85 7.72
C ARG A 172 3.07 -18.75 8.78
N VAL A 173 4.23 -18.08 8.85
CA VAL A 173 4.50 -17.05 9.85
C VAL A 173 3.58 -15.86 9.66
N ASN A 174 3.44 -15.37 8.42
CA ASN A 174 2.57 -14.23 8.10
C ASN A 174 1.09 -14.54 8.43
N MET A 175 0.61 -15.76 8.16
CA MET A 175 -0.74 -16.18 8.53
C MET A 175 -0.94 -16.30 10.05
N ILE A 176 0.07 -16.76 10.79
CA ILE A 176 0.04 -16.74 12.27
C ILE A 176 -0.12 -15.30 12.77
N LEU A 177 0.68 -14.36 12.24
CA LEU A 177 0.60 -12.93 12.59
C LEU A 177 -0.79 -12.33 12.28
N ILE A 178 -1.34 -12.59 11.09
CA ILE A 178 -2.69 -12.14 10.71
C ILE A 178 -3.72 -12.70 11.69
N SER A 179 -3.62 -13.98 12.03
CA SER A 179 -4.58 -14.65 12.92
C SER A 179 -4.57 -14.10 14.35
N GLN A 180 -3.52 -13.39 14.78
CA GLN A 180 -3.48 -12.72 16.09
C GLN A 180 -4.24 -11.39 16.11
N GLN A 181 -4.43 -10.76 14.95
CA GLN A 181 -4.96 -9.39 14.84
C GLN A 181 -6.12 -9.28 13.83
N VAL A 182 -6.89 -10.36 13.62
CA VAL A 182 -7.98 -10.42 12.61
C VAL A 182 -8.96 -9.24 12.68
N LYS A 183 -9.28 -8.74 13.89
CA LYS A 183 -10.17 -7.58 14.07
C LYS A 183 -9.57 -6.32 13.45
N SER A 184 -8.34 -6.03 13.82
CA SER A 184 -7.64 -4.85 13.33
C SER A 184 -7.25 -4.99 11.85
N TYR A 185 -7.11 -6.21 11.35
CA TYR A 185 -6.89 -6.51 9.95
C TYR A 185 -8.15 -6.24 9.10
N ALA A 186 -9.33 -6.62 9.58
CA ALA A 186 -10.60 -6.22 8.94
C ALA A 186 -10.79 -4.70 8.95
N LEU A 187 -10.48 -4.03 10.08
CA LEU A 187 -10.50 -2.57 10.16
C LEU A 187 -9.51 -1.94 9.17
N PHE A 188 -8.33 -2.53 8.99
CA PHE A 188 -7.37 -2.08 7.98
C PHE A 188 -7.92 -2.17 6.56
N ALA A 189 -8.55 -3.29 6.20
CA ALA A 189 -9.21 -3.47 4.90
C ALA A 189 -10.33 -2.44 4.70
N LEU A 190 -11.14 -2.19 5.74
CA LEU A 190 -12.19 -1.15 5.71
C LEU A 190 -11.61 0.25 5.50
N LEU A 191 -10.51 0.58 6.16
CA LEU A 191 -9.83 1.87 5.97
C LEU A 191 -9.27 2.03 4.56
N ILE A 192 -8.70 0.98 3.97
CA ILE A 192 -8.25 1.03 2.58
C ILE A 192 -9.45 1.17 1.64
N LEU A 193 -10.53 0.40 1.84
CA LEU A 193 -11.74 0.52 1.04
C LEU A 193 -12.30 1.95 1.07
N PHE A 194 -12.32 2.58 2.24
CA PHE A 194 -12.77 3.96 2.40
C PHE A 194 -11.82 4.96 1.73
N PHE A 195 -10.50 4.84 1.96
CA PHE A 195 -9.51 5.74 1.35
C PHE A 195 -9.40 5.58 -0.17
N ALA A 196 -9.66 4.38 -0.69
CA ALA A 196 -9.70 4.09 -2.10
C ALA A 196 -10.82 4.84 -2.84
N VAL A 197 -11.93 5.14 -2.16
CA VAL A 197 -12.99 6.00 -2.73
C VAL A 197 -12.40 7.35 -3.14
N PHE A 198 -11.59 7.97 -2.29
CA PHE A 198 -10.97 9.25 -2.62
C PHE A 198 -10.00 9.11 -3.79
N THR A 199 -9.14 8.10 -3.79
CA THR A 199 -8.18 7.91 -4.90
C THR A 199 -8.90 7.66 -6.22
N ASN A 200 -9.96 6.85 -6.21
CA ASN A 200 -10.75 6.54 -7.39
C ASN A 200 -11.55 7.77 -7.85
N LEU A 201 -12.11 8.55 -6.92
CA LEU A 201 -12.80 9.79 -7.25
C LEU A 201 -11.87 10.78 -7.96
N PHE A 202 -10.68 11.05 -7.42
CA PHE A 202 -9.71 11.95 -8.07
C PHE A 202 -9.22 11.41 -9.42
N LYS A 203 -9.13 10.09 -9.55
CA LYS A 203 -8.78 9.45 -10.82
C LYS A 203 -9.90 9.60 -11.87
N THR A 204 -11.17 9.52 -11.47
CA THR A 204 -12.32 9.55 -12.40
C THR A 204 -12.87 10.94 -12.68
N LEU A 205 -12.64 11.91 -11.78
CA LEU A 205 -13.21 13.25 -11.88
C LEU A 205 -12.93 13.96 -13.21
N PRO A 206 -11.74 13.81 -13.85
CA PRO A 206 -11.48 14.43 -15.14
C PRO A 206 -12.50 14.13 -16.24
N MET A 207 -13.19 12.98 -16.17
CA MET A 207 -14.25 12.64 -17.13
C MET A 207 -15.44 13.63 -17.07
N PHE A 208 -15.69 14.25 -15.93
CA PHE A 208 -16.83 15.14 -15.71
C PHE A 208 -16.48 16.62 -15.91
N PHE A 209 -15.24 16.93 -16.29
CA PHE A 209 -14.73 18.28 -16.36
C PHE A 209 -15.37 19.13 -17.46
N SER A 210 -15.69 18.54 -18.62
CA SER A 210 -16.47 19.20 -19.68
C SER A 210 -17.84 19.63 -19.18
N GLY A 211 -18.58 18.72 -18.53
CA GLY A 211 -19.89 19.01 -17.95
C GLY A 211 -19.89 20.03 -16.80
N MET A 212 -18.74 20.26 -16.15
CA MET A 212 -18.58 21.29 -15.11
C MET A 212 -18.25 22.68 -15.67
N ASN A 213 -18.18 22.84 -16.99
CA ASN A 213 -18.00 24.12 -17.68
C ASN A 213 -16.71 24.85 -17.25
N LEU A 214 -15.60 24.11 -17.13
CA LEU A 214 -14.29 24.62 -16.75
C LEU A 214 -13.51 25.25 -17.92
N GLY A 215 -14.16 25.46 -19.08
CA GLY A 215 -13.50 25.94 -20.30
C GLY A 215 -12.46 24.98 -20.88
N ILE A 216 -12.57 23.68 -20.57
CA ILE A 216 -11.60 22.65 -20.97
C ILE A 216 -11.73 22.31 -22.46
N GLU A 217 -12.93 22.41 -23.02
CA GLU A 217 -13.17 22.20 -24.46
C GLU A 217 -12.46 23.25 -25.33
N ASP A 218 -12.16 24.42 -24.77
CA ASP A 218 -11.46 25.51 -25.48
C ASP A 218 -9.94 25.49 -25.28
N MET A 219 -9.41 24.57 -24.46
CA MET A 219 -7.97 24.49 -24.17
C MET A 219 -7.23 23.80 -25.31
N SER A 220 -6.05 24.30 -25.67
CA SER A 220 -5.13 23.52 -26.52
C SER A 220 -4.59 22.29 -25.76
N ASP A 221 -4.12 21.28 -26.49
CA ASP A 221 -3.54 20.07 -25.88
C ASP A 221 -2.41 20.37 -24.88
N GLU A 222 -1.59 21.39 -25.15
CA GLU A 222 -0.54 21.84 -24.23
C GLU A 222 -1.11 22.40 -22.92
N GLN A 223 -2.17 23.20 -23.02
CA GLN A 223 -2.86 23.77 -21.87
C GLN A 223 -3.58 22.69 -21.07
N LEU A 224 -4.25 21.77 -21.76
CA LEU A 224 -4.93 20.62 -21.15
C LEU A 224 -3.93 19.69 -20.44
N LEU A 225 -2.80 19.40 -21.07
CA LEU A 225 -1.72 18.63 -20.47
C LEU A 225 -1.17 19.30 -19.21
N ALA A 226 -0.91 20.62 -19.25
CA ALA A 226 -0.44 21.38 -18.10
C ALA A 226 -1.48 21.38 -16.97
N PHE A 227 -2.76 21.55 -17.30
CA PHE A 227 -3.86 21.46 -16.37
C PHE A 227 -3.94 20.09 -15.70
N MET A 228 -3.87 19.00 -16.48
CA MET A 228 -3.92 17.63 -15.98
C MET A 228 -2.72 17.27 -15.10
N LYS A 229 -1.51 17.72 -15.48
CA LYS A 229 -0.30 17.59 -14.63
C LYS A 229 -0.50 18.26 -13.28
N ASN A 230 -1.02 19.49 -13.26
CA ASN A 230 -1.29 20.23 -12.03
C ASN A 230 -2.37 19.55 -11.20
N TYR A 231 -3.45 19.09 -11.83
CA TYR A 231 -4.55 18.39 -11.17
C TYR A 231 -4.07 17.13 -10.44
N PHE A 232 -3.36 16.23 -11.12
CA PHE A 232 -2.84 15.00 -10.49
C PHE A 232 -1.73 15.29 -9.47
N PHE A 233 -0.94 16.34 -9.68
CA PHE A 233 0.00 16.82 -8.66
C PHE A 233 -0.73 17.24 -7.38
N VAL A 234 -1.78 18.04 -7.48
CA VAL A 234 -2.61 18.40 -6.30
C VAL A 234 -3.23 17.14 -5.67
N GLY A 235 -3.67 16.17 -6.48
CA GLY A 235 -4.16 14.87 -6.01
C GLY A 235 -3.16 14.16 -5.08
N THR A 236 -1.85 14.25 -5.34
CA THR A 236 -0.85 13.62 -4.46
C THR A 236 -0.84 14.19 -3.04
N PHE A 237 -1.24 15.44 -2.82
CA PHE A 237 -1.36 15.99 -1.46
C PHE A 237 -2.42 15.29 -0.61
N ILE A 238 -3.36 14.58 -1.25
CA ILE A 238 -4.37 13.76 -0.59
C ILE A 238 -3.92 12.31 -0.54
N VAL A 239 -3.47 11.75 -1.66
CA VAL A 239 -3.06 10.33 -1.73
C VAL A 239 -1.88 10.01 -0.80
N MET A 240 -0.91 10.92 -0.69
CA MET A 240 0.30 10.70 0.11
C MET A 240 0.04 10.57 1.62
N PRO A 241 -0.71 11.49 2.26
CA PRO A 241 -1.10 11.32 3.66
C PRO A 241 -1.86 10.02 3.91
N LEU A 242 -2.82 9.66 3.04
CA LEU A 242 -3.58 8.42 3.15
C LEU A 242 -2.65 7.20 3.07
N PHE A 243 -1.73 7.18 2.11
CA PHE A 243 -0.70 6.15 1.98
C PHE A 243 0.14 6.01 3.26
N PHE A 244 0.63 7.12 3.83
CA PHE A 244 1.41 7.09 5.07
C PHE A 244 0.59 6.61 6.28
N ILE A 245 -0.68 6.99 6.39
CA ILE A 245 -1.58 6.53 7.45
C ILE A 245 -1.72 5.01 7.38
N ILE A 246 -2.00 4.47 6.19
CA ILE A 246 -2.13 3.03 5.94
C ILE A 246 -0.84 2.28 6.30
N LYS A 247 0.31 2.73 5.80
CA LYS A 247 1.60 2.06 6.08
C LYS A 247 1.97 2.15 7.57
N ARG A 248 1.71 3.27 8.24
CA ARG A 248 1.92 3.43 9.69
C ARG A 248 1.00 2.53 10.51
N PHE A 249 -0.26 2.37 10.10
CA PHE A 249 -1.20 1.47 10.75
C PHE A 249 -0.74 0.02 10.61
N MET A 250 -0.32 -0.41 9.42
CA MET A 250 0.15 -1.78 9.19
C MET A 250 1.42 -2.10 9.99
N ALA A 251 2.35 -1.16 10.13
CA ALA A 251 3.52 -1.31 11.02
C ALA A 251 3.10 -1.54 12.48
N LYS A 252 2.05 -0.85 12.96
CA LYS A 252 1.50 -1.04 14.31
C LYS A 252 0.87 -2.42 14.47
N LEU A 253 0.12 -2.87 13.47
CA LEU A 253 -0.49 -4.21 13.49
C LEU A 253 0.58 -5.31 13.53
N PHE A 254 1.60 -5.19 12.67
CA PHE A 254 2.72 -6.13 12.64
C PHE A 254 3.43 -6.21 13.99
N ALA A 255 3.82 -5.08 14.59
CA ALA A 255 4.52 -5.08 15.87
C ALA A 255 3.70 -5.78 16.98
N LYS A 256 2.41 -5.45 17.09
CA LYS A 256 1.52 -6.10 18.06
C LYS A 256 1.31 -7.58 17.77
N ALA A 257 1.13 -7.96 16.52
CA ALA A 257 0.96 -9.35 16.12
C ALA A 257 2.20 -10.19 16.43
N LEU A 258 3.40 -9.65 16.21
CA LEU A 258 4.66 -10.32 16.48
C LEU A 258 4.83 -10.61 17.98
N ILE A 259 4.64 -9.60 18.83
CA ILE A 259 4.72 -9.76 20.29
C ILE A 259 3.73 -10.83 20.76
N LEU A 260 2.45 -10.71 20.38
CA LEU A 260 1.42 -11.66 20.80
C LEU A 260 1.70 -13.08 20.30
N SER A 261 2.31 -13.24 19.13
CA SER A 261 2.61 -14.57 18.58
C SER A 261 3.75 -15.24 19.35
N VAL A 262 4.75 -14.47 19.79
CA VAL A 262 5.87 -14.99 20.58
C VAL A 262 5.44 -15.27 22.01
N GLN A 263 4.73 -14.33 22.65
CA GLN A 263 4.22 -14.49 24.03
C GLN A 263 3.21 -15.65 24.16
N ARG A 264 2.53 -16.02 23.07
CA ARG A 264 1.63 -17.18 23.02
C ARG A 264 2.31 -18.46 22.56
N GLU A 265 3.63 -18.45 22.42
CA GLU A 265 4.45 -19.59 21.98
C GLU A 265 4.03 -20.14 20.60
N LEU A 266 3.41 -19.31 19.76
CA LEU A 266 3.02 -19.68 18.40
C LEU A 266 4.17 -19.54 17.40
N LEU A 267 5.15 -18.69 17.73
CA LEU A 267 6.38 -18.51 16.97
C LEU A 267 7.56 -18.67 17.91
N SER A 268 8.51 -19.50 17.49
CA SER A 268 9.78 -19.72 18.16
C SER A 268 10.90 -18.89 17.52
N GLN A 269 12.09 -18.87 18.13
CA GLN A 269 13.28 -18.26 17.54
C GLN A 269 13.56 -18.77 16.10
N LYS A 270 13.28 -20.04 15.82
CA LYS A 270 13.53 -20.67 14.50
C LYS A 270 12.62 -20.13 13.39
N ASP A 271 11.46 -19.59 13.76
CA ASP A 271 10.48 -19.05 12.82
C ASP A 271 10.75 -17.59 12.43
N LEU A 272 11.52 -16.91 13.26
CA LEU A 272 11.78 -15.48 13.17
C LEU A 272 13.10 -15.20 12.47
N SER A 273 13.16 -14.05 11.79
CA SER A 273 14.45 -13.53 11.33
C SER A 273 15.30 -13.13 12.54
N GLU A 274 16.63 -13.16 12.36
CA GLU A 274 17.59 -12.76 13.39
C GLU A 274 17.30 -11.36 13.95
N LEU A 275 16.88 -10.43 13.09
CA LEU A 275 16.54 -9.08 13.49
C LEU A 275 15.28 -9.01 14.37
N GLU A 276 14.24 -9.78 14.04
CA GLU A 276 13.02 -9.88 14.85
C GLU A 276 13.34 -10.40 16.25
N TRP A 277 14.05 -11.54 16.33
CA TRP A 277 14.44 -12.13 17.61
C TRP A 277 15.33 -11.21 18.43
N LYS A 278 16.36 -10.62 17.81
CA LYS A 278 17.28 -9.68 18.47
C LYS A 278 16.55 -8.47 19.06
N ILE A 279 15.58 -7.91 18.34
CA ILE A 279 14.82 -6.75 18.80
C ILE A 279 13.87 -7.14 19.94
N LEU A 280 13.18 -8.28 19.84
CA LEU A 280 12.29 -8.76 20.90
C LEU A 280 13.06 -9.03 22.20
N ASN A 281 14.19 -9.74 22.13
CA ASN A 281 15.06 -9.98 23.28
C ASN A 281 15.60 -8.70 23.87
N LYS A 282 16.03 -7.75 23.02
CA LYS A 282 16.54 -6.45 23.49
C LYS A 282 15.52 -5.69 24.34
N PHE A 283 14.24 -5.86 24.07
CA PHE A 283 13.14 -5.22 24.80
C PHE A 283 12.46 -6.17 25.81
N ASN A 284 13.06 -7.33 26.11
CA ASN A 284 12.49 -8.36 26.98
C ASN A 284 11.03 -8.75 26.65
N LEU A 285 10.65 -8.70 25.36
CA LEU A 285 9.28 -8.97 24.90
C LEU A 285 9.03 -10.46 24.61
N THR A 286 9.97 -11.34 24.97
CA THR A 286 9.86 -12.79 24.80
C THR A 286 9.27 -13.50 26.00
N GLU A 287 9.20 -12.84 27.15
CA GLU A 287 8.66 -13.45 28.37
C GLU A 287 7.14 -13.63 28.25
N VAL A 288 6.69 -14.84 28.59
CA VAL A 288 5.27 -15.18 28.62
C VAL A 288 4.64 -14.49 29.82
N ASP A 289 3.64 -13.66 29.57
CA ASP A 289 2.81 -13.09 30.62
C ASP A 289 1.97 -14.19 31.27
N LYS A 290 2.50 -14.76 32.37
CA LYS A 290 1.89 -15.90 33.08
C LYS A 290 0.59 -15.52 33.78
N GLU A 291 0.39 -14.25 34.12
CA GLU A 291 -0.76 -13.79 34.90
C GLU A 291 -2.07 -13.78 34.11
N ALA A 292 -2.02 -13.75 32.77
CA ALA A 292 -3.22 -13.71 31.93
C ALA A 292 -3.92 -15.07 31.72
N SER A 293 -3.43 -16.17 32.31
CA SER A 293 -3.95 -17.53 32.10
C SER A 293 -5.07 -17.91 33.08
N SER A 294 -6.21 -17.21 32.99
CA SER A 294 -7.41 -17.56 33.75
C SER A 294 -8.08 -18.84 33.23
N GLY A 295 -8.09 -19.90 34.05
CA GLY A 295 -9.05 -21.02 34.07
C GLY A 295 -9.15 -21.94 32.84
N LEU A 296 -9.06 -23.26 33.06
CA LEU A 296 -9.12 -24.31 32.03
C LEU A 296 -10.43 -24.26 31.20
N ILE A 297 -11.58 -23.99 31.85
CA ILE A 297 -12.90 -23.89 31.21
C ILE A 297 -13.04 -22.62 30.36
N TRP A 298 -12.57 -21.47 30.88
CA TRP A 298 -12.51 -20.21 30.12
C TRP A 298 -11.56 -20.33 28.93
N SER A 299 -10.49 -21.11 29.03
CA SER A 299 -9.57 -21.37 27.91
C SER A 299 -10.24 -22.11 26.75
N LEU A 300 -11.16 -23.05 27.02
CA LEU A 300 -11.85 -23.85 26.01
C LEU A 300 -12.95 -23.05 25.31
N ILE A 301 -13.77 -22.32 26.08
CA ILE A 301 -14.80 -21.42 25.53
C ILE A 301 -14.13 -20.32 24.69
N LYS A 302 -13.05 -19.72 25.19
CA LYS A 302 -12.25 -18.73 24.44
C LYS A 302 -11.65 -19.34 23.18
N LYS A 303 -11.20 -20.61 23.18
CA LYS A 303 -10.64 -21.29 22.00
C LYS A 303 -11.68 -21.51 20.90
N ASN A 304 -12.88 -22.01 21.22
CA ASN A 304 -13.87 -22.33 20.18
C ASN A 304 -14.55 -21.07 19.62
N THR A 305 -14.95 -20.14 20.50
CA THR A 305 -15.44 -18.82 20.10
C THR A 305 -14.38 -18.06 19.29
N SER A 306 -13.08 -18.27 19.58
CA SER A 306 -12.00 -17.65 18.81
C SER A 306 -11.86 -18.18 17.39
N ARG A 307 -12.12 -19.46 17.10
CA ARG A 307 -11.98 -20.01 15.74
C ARG A 307 -13.06 -19.50 14.79
N VAL A 308 -14.34 -19.62 15.18
CA VAL A 308 -15.47 -19.12 14.38
C VAL A 308 -15.35 -17.61 14.18
N PHE A 309 -15.04 -16.87 15.24
CA PHE A 309 -14.84 -15.44 15.16
C PHE A 309 -13.68 -15.06 14.21
N LYS A 310 -12.54 -15.77 14.26
CA LYS A 310 -11.43 -15.55 13.33
C LYS A 310 -11.84 -15.81 11.89
N ALA A 311 -12.57 -16.89 11.63
CA ALA A 311 -13.09 -17.21 10.30
C ALA A 311 -14.05 -16.12 9.79
N GLN A 312 -14.98 -15.66 10.63
CA GLN A 312 -15.90 -14.56 10.30
C GLN A 312 -15.16 -13.26 9.97
N MET A 313 -14.13 -12.89 10.76
CA MET A 313 -13.35 -11.69 10.49
C MET A 313 -12.50 -11.81 9.22
N LEU A 314 -11.96 -12.99 8.93
CA LEU A 314 -11.25 -13.23 7.66
C LEU A 314 -12.21 -13.18 6.47
N LEU A 315 -13.41 -13.76 6.60
CA LEU A 315 -14.45 -13.66 5.58
C LEU A 315 -14.87 -12.20 5.36
N LEU A 316 -15.10 -11.43 6.43
CA LEU A 316 -15.37 -10.00 6.33
C LEU A 316 -14.24 -9.26 5.62
N THR A 317 -12.98 -9.57 5.96
CA THR A 317 -11.81 -8.97 5.31
C THR A 317 -11.80 -9.30 3.81
N PHE A 318 -12.10 -10.54 3.43
CA PHE A 318 -12.20 -10.97 2.03
C PHE A 318 -13.30 -10.22 1.28
N LEU A 319 -14.48 -10.07 1.89
CA LEU A 319 -15.60 -9.30 1.32
C LEU A 319 -15.27 -7.81 1.15
N LEU A 320 -14.54 -7.21 2.11
CA LEU A 320 -14.06 -5.84 1.99
C LEU A 320 -13.08 -5.68 0.83
N TRP A 321 -12.19 -6.65 0.61
CA TRP A 321 -11.30 -6.64 -0.56
C TRP A 321 -12.06 -6.83 -1.88
N THR A 322 -13.09 -7.67 -1.89
CA THR A 322 -13.98 -7.83 -3.04
C THR A 322 -14.68 -6.51 -3.39
N ALA A 323 -15.20 -5.80 -2.39
CA ALA A 323 -15.80 -4.47 -2.56
C ALA A 323 -14.78 -3.44 -3.07
N PHE A 324 -13.52 -3.52 -2.62
CA PHE A 324 -12.44 -2.66 -3.12
C PHE A 324 -12.18 -2.92 -4.62
N CYS A 325 -12.17 -4.18 -5.05
CA CYS A 325 -12.04 -4.51 -6.47
C CYS A 325 -13.19 -3.91 -7.28
N PHE A 326 -14.42 -4.01 -6.79
CA PHE A 326 -15.59 -3.42 -7.45
C PHE A 326 -15.44 -1.90 -7.67
N GLN A 327 -14.89 -1.16 -6.69
CA GLN A 327 -14.61 0.27 -6.88
C GLN A 327 -13.62 0.53 -8.03
N ILE A 328 -12.62 -0.34 -8.23
CA ILE A 328 -11.68 -0.22 -9.36
C ILE A 328 -12.43 -0.43 -10.67
N PHE A 329 -13.25 -1.48 -10.78
CA PHE A 329 -14.06 -1.72 -11.99
C PHE A 329 -15.00 -0.55 -12.31
N VAL A 330 -15.69 -0.01 -11.30
CA VAL A 330 -16.54 1.18 -11.48
C VAL A 330 -15.71 2.38 -11.93
N SER A 331 -14.53 2.59 -11.34
CA SER A 331 -13.63 3.68 -11.72
C SER A 331 -13.16 3.55 -13.17
N GLU A 332 -12.77 2.35 -13.61
CA GLU A 332 -12.34 2.09 -14.99
C GLU A 332 -13.49 2.13 -15.99
N PHE A 333 -14.71 1.81 -15.55
CA PHE A 333 -15.91 1.96 -16.36
C PHE A 333 -16.29 3.41 -16.60
N LEU A 334 -16.12 4.26 -15.58
CA LEU A 334 -16.32 5.69 -15.75
C LEU A 334 -15.19 6.28 -16.60
N ASN A 335 -13.94 6.12 -16.19
CA ASN A 335 -12.80 6.68 -16.92
C ASN A 335 -11.72 5.62 -17.09
N TYR A 336 -11.52 5.16 -18.32
CA TYR A 336 -10.57 4.07 -18.63
C TYR A 336 -9.14 4.60 -18.73
N HIS A 337 -8.21 3.99 -17.99
CA HIS A 337 -6.80 4.43 -17.93
C HIS A 337 -5.83 3.35 -18.44
N ASN A 338 -6.24 2.63 -19.50
CA ASN A 338 -5.43 1.55 -20.08
C ASN A 338 -4.99 0.53 -19.01
N ASN A 339 -3.78 -0.02 -19.11
CA ASN A 339 -3.22 -0.96 -18.14
C ASN A 339 -2.94 -0.32 -16.77
N GLU A 340 -2.58 0.97 -16.74
CA GLU A 340 -2.21 1.68 -15.50
C GLU A 340 -3.37 1.70 -14.50
N GLY A 341 -4.59 1.88 -14.99
CA GLY A 341 -5.83 1.87 -14.20
C GLY A 341 -6.04 0.61 -13.34
N TRP A 342 -5.55 -0.54 -13.84
CA TRP A 342 -5.65 -1.84 -13.17
C TRP A 342 -4.47 -2.11 -12.24
N VAL A 343 -3.25 -1.86 -12.73
CA VAL A 343 -2.02 -2.29 -12.04
C VAL A 343 -1.47 -1.29 -11.05
N ASN A 344 -1.90 -0.03 -11.11
CA ASN A 344 -1.46 1.03 -10.20
C ASN A 344 -2.52 1.27 -9.11
N GLN A 345 -2.37 0.62 -7.96
CA GLN A 345 -3.22 0.87 -6.79
C GLN A 345 -2.44 1.68 -5.75
N PRO A 346 -2.60 3.02 -5.67
CA PRO A 346 -1.65 3.90 -4.99
C PRO A 346 -1.46 3.62 -3.50
N LEU A 347 -2.52 3.17 -2.83
CA LEU A 347 -2.52 2.86 -1.41
C LEU A 347 -1.87 1.49 -1.09
N ILE A 348 -1.77 0.60 -2.09
CA ILE A 348 -1.33 -0.78 -1.93
C ILE A 348 0.12 -0.96 -2.38
N GLN A 349 0.42 -0.66 -3.65
CA GLN A 349 1.70 -0.97 -4.29
C GLN A 349 2.68 0.20 -4.22
N LEU A 350 2.35 1.30 -4.88
CA LEU A 350 3.26 2.39 -5.20
C LEU A 350 2.50 3.71 -5.12
N PRO A 351 2.96 4.73 -4.38
CA PRO A 351 2.24 6.01 -4.29
C PRO A 351 2.40 6.86 -5.56
N TYR A 352 2.32 6.25 -6.75
CA TYR A 352 2.36 6.90 -8.05
C TYR A 352 0.94 7.33 -8.42
N PHE A 353 0.73 8.64 -8.61
CA PHE A 353 -0.59 9.19 -8.90
C PHE A 353 -0.49 10.14 -10.10
N LYS A 354 -0.51 9.54 -11.28
CA LYS A 354 -0.49 10.22 -12.57
C LYS A 354 -1.30 9.37 -13.53
N TYR A 355 -2.44 9.89 -13.95
CA TYR A 355 -3.40 9.21 -14.84
C TYR A 355 -3.68 10.10 -16.05
N ILE A 356 -2.61 10.64 -16.64
CA ILE A 356 -2.71 11.53 -17.80
C ILE A 356 -3.03 10.66 -19.02
N PRO A 357 -4.05 11.01 -19.83
CA PRO A 357 -4.32 10.30 -21.08
C PRO A 357 -3.11 10.24 -22.00
N ASN A 358 -2.85 9.07 -22.60
CA ASN A 358 -1.65 8.85 -23.44
C ASN A 358 -1.57 9.80 -24.64
N HIS A 359 -2.71 10.14 -25.25
CA HIS A 359 -2.77 11.04 -26.41
C HIS A 359 -2.25 12.46 -26.10
N LEU A 360 -2.26 12.88 -24.83
CA LEU A 360 -1.68 14.18 -24.42
C LEU A 360 -0.17 14.11 -24.16
N THR A 361 0.41 12.92 -24.05
CA THR A 361 1.83 12.75 -23.68
C THR A 361 2.71 12.30 -24.82
N GLU A 362 2.14 11.60 -25.80
CA GLU A 362 2.85 11.12 -26.97
C GLU A 362 2.47 12.02 -28.15
N PRO A 363 3.41 12.80 -28.73
CA PRO A 363 3.13 13.51 -29.98
C PRO A 363 2.72 12.47 -31.03
N GLU A 364 1.77 12.83 -31.90
CA GLU A 364 1.02 11.99 -32.86
C GLU A 364 1.83 11.13 -33.88
N GLU A 365 3.05 10.68 -33.57
CA GLU A 365 3.79 9.72 -34.41
C GLU A 365 3.06 8.37 -34.57
N HIS A 366 1.99 8.12 -33.80
CA HIS A 366 1.21 6.89 -33.87
C HIS A 366 0.14 6.84 -34.97
N ASP A 367 -0.09 7.93 -35.71
CA ASP A 367 -1.11 7.97 -36.78
C ASP A 367 -0.74 7.14 -38.02
N GLN A 368 0.44 6.50 -38.06
CA GLN A 368 0.89 5.72 -39.23
C GLN A 368 1.11 4.21 -39.01
N LEU A 369 1.18 3.69 -37.78
CA LEU A 369 1.61 2.28 -37.58
C LEU A 369 0.68 1.40 -36.74
N VAL A 370 -0.29 1.96 -36.01
CA VAL A 370 -1.29 1.16 -35.30
C VAL A 370 -2.62 1.91 -35.31
N THR A 371 -3.22 2.09 -36.48
CA THR A 371 -4.64 2.38 -36.52
C THR A 371 -5.38 1.08 -36.14
N PRO A 372 -6.05 1.00 -34.97
CA PRO A 372 -7.14 0.05 -34.85
C PRO A 372 -8.12 0.32 -36.01
N PRO A 373 -8.83 -0.70 -36.53
CA PRO A 373 -9.74 -0.51 -37.66
C PRO A 373 -10.64 0.70 -37.40
N LYS A 374 -10.73 1.56 -38.41
CA LYS A 374 -11.33 2.92 -38.40
C LYS A 374 -12.68 3.03 -37.67
N GLU A 375 -13.38 1.92 -37.53
CA GLU A 375 -14.65 1.76 -36.81
C GLU A 375 -14.54 1.91 -35.27
N MET A 376 -13.35 1.80 -34.66
CA MET A 376 -13.15 1.99 -33.21
C MET A 376 -13.04 3.45 -32.76
N SER A 377 -12.66 4.36 -33.67
CA SER A 377 -12.46 5.79 -33.36
C SER A 377 -13.77 6.59 -33.30
N ASP A 378 -14.83 6.11 -33.97
CA ASP A 378 -16.06 6.88 -34.16
C ASP A 378 -17.11 6.63 -33.06
N ALA A 379 -16.83 5.74 -32.10
CA ALA A 379 -17.80 5.35 -31.06
C ALA A 379 -17.80 6.26 -29.81
N HIS A 380 -16.93 7.26 -29.72
CA HIS A 380 -16.93 8.25 -28.63
C HIS A 380 -16.83 9.68 -29.16
N PRO A 381 -17.96 10.38 -29.37
CA PRO A 381 -17.94 11.81 -29.72
C PRO A 381 -17.65 12.74 -28.52
N ILE A 382 -17.35 12.21 -27.33
CA ILE A 382 -17.22 12.98 -26.07
C ILE A 382 -15.74 13.20 -25.65
N LEU A 383 -14.79 12.65 -26.40
CA LEU A 383 -13.34 12.87 -26.18
C LEU A 383 -12.63 13.24 -27.48
N LYS A 384 -13.29 14.05 -28.30
CA LYS A 384 -12.62 14.95 -29.25
C LYS A 384 -12.52 16.32 -28.62
#